data_AF-A0A6J1KFL1-F1
#
_entry.id   AF-A0A6J1KFL1-F1
#
_cell.length_a   1.000
_cell.length_b   1.000
_cell.length_c   1.000
_cell.angle_alpha   90.00
_cell.angle_beta   90.00
_cell.angle_gamma   90.00
#
_symmetry.space_group_name_H-M   'P 1'
#
loop_
_entity.id
_entity.type
_entity.pdbx_description
1 polymer ?
#
loop_
_entity_poly.entity_id
_entity_poly.type
_entity_poly.pdbx_seq_one_letter_code
_entity_poly.pdbx_strand_id
1 'polypeptide(L)'
;MNSVSTKSTAVLYHYPCPDGAFAALAAHLYFSAASLPPLFFPNTVYNPLRTDQLPLHQIDDVYLLDFVGPFGFVEDLSSKVNRVIILDHHKTALEKLSDESSFGENVTKVIDIQRSGATIAFDYFKQKLTQDAHGNFDVGSSHYKVLNEFERMRRLYEYIEDGDLWKWSLPNSKALSSGFKDLNIEYDTLLNPNLFDQLLSLDMETMISRGIASLAHKQKLIEDALYQSYSITLGGGAFGRCLAVDADSISELRSELGHQLATKSQNSNLREV
;
A
#
# COMPACT_ATOMS: atom_id res chain seq x y z
N MET A 1 -29.77 23.23 -21.32
CA MET A 1 -29.57 21.76 -21.27
C MET A 1 -28.49 21.51 -20.24
N ASN A 2 -28.84 21.06 -19.04
CA ASN A 2 -27.83 20.67 -18.06
C ASN A 2 -27.24 19.35 -18.56
N SER A 3 -26.00 19.37 -19.04
CA SER A 3 -25.26 18.12 -19.22
C SER A 3 -25.14 17.48 -17.85
N VAL A 4 -25.81 16.36 -17.62
CA VAL A 4 -25.55 15.52 -16.45
C VAL A 4 -24.08 15.09 -16.61
N SER A 5 -23.19 15.74 -15.85
CA SER A 5 -21.80 15.29 -15.75
C SER A 5 -21.85 13.89 -15.17
N THR A 6 -21.45 12.89 -15.95
CA THR A 6 -21.25 11.53 -15.46
C THR A 6 -20.13 11.59 -14.43
N LYS A 7 -20.46 11.37 -13.16
CA LYS A 7 -19.47 11.33 -12.08
C LYS A 7 -18.59 10.09 -12.22
N SER A 8 -17.31 10.23 -11.87
CA SER A 8 -16.30 9.19 -11.90
C SER A 8 -16.12 8.53 -10.54
N THR A 9 -15.49 7.36 -10.52
CA THR A 9 -14.93 6.78 -9.29
C THR A 9 -13.54 7.36 -9.03
N ALA A 10 -13.21 7.61 -7.77
CA ALA A 10 -11.86 7.94 -7.33
C ALA A 10 -11.25 6.80 -6.52
N VAL A 11 -9.98 6.51 -6.77
CA VAL A 11 -9.16 5.54 -6.03
C VAL A 11 -7.99 6.31 -5.42
N LEU A 12 -8.04 6.49 -4.11
CA LEU A 12 -6.94 7.03 -3.33
C LEU A 12 -6.17 5.86 -2.73
N TYR A 13 -4.84 5.93 -2.73
CA TYR A 13 -4.02 4.83 -2.22
C TYR A 13 -2.77 5.34 -1.49
N HIS A 14 -2.25 4.55 -0.57
CA HIS A 14 -1.04 4.90 0.18
C HIS A 14 0.21 4.98 -0.71
N TYR A 15 1.01 6.03 -0.53
CA TYR A 15 2.24 6.30 -1.27
C TYR A 15 3.34 6.81 -0.32
N PRO A 16 4.63 6.45 -0.51
CA PRO A 16 5.23 5.63 -1.58
C PRO A 16 5.49 4.17 -1.16
N CYS A 17 4.46 3.38 -0.88
CA CYS A 17 4.63 1.97 -0.51
C CYS A 17 4.23 1.02 -1.65
N PRO A 18 4.91 -0.15 -1.76
CA PRO A 18 4.46 -1.25 -2.60
C PRO A 18 3.03 -1.70 -2.31
N ASP A 19 2.63 -1.73 -1.04
CA ASP A 19 1.34 -2.26 -0.62
C ASP A 19 0.17 -1.45 -1.20
N GLY A 20 0.17 -0.13 -0.99
CA GLY A 20 -0.76 0.80 -1.61
C GLY A 20 -0.70 0.82 -3.15
N ALA A 21 0.49 0.71 -3.76
CA ALA A 21 0.62 0.63 -5.22
C ALA A 21 -0.03 -0.64 -5.81
N PHE A 22 0.16 -1.79 -5.17
CA PHE A 22 -0.49 -3.03 -5.56
C PHE A 22 -1.99 -3.02 -5.22
N ALA A 23 -2.42 -2.36 -4.14
CA ALA A 23 -3.84 -2.16 -3.89
C ALA A 23 -4.51 -1.35 -5.02
N ALA A 24 -3.86 -0.27 -5.48
CA ALA A 24 -4.30 0.50 -6.63
C ALA A 24 -4.30 -0.32 -7.93
N LEU A 25 -3.34 -1.23 -8.13
CA LEU A 25 -3.31 -2.14 -9.27
C LEU A 25 -4.53 -3.07 -9.30
N ALA A 26 -4.95 -3.61 -8.15
CA ALA A 26 -6.16 -4.44 -8.06
C ALA A 26 -7.40 -3.65 -8.50
N ALA A 27 -7.52 -2.39 -8.08
CA ALA A 27 -8.58 -1.49 -8.55
C ALA A 27 -8.48 -1.25 -10.06
N HIS A 28 -7.29 -0.95 -10.58
CA HIS A 28 -7.04 -0.73 -12.00
C HIS A 28 -7.51 -1.91 -12.86
N LEU A 29 -7.20 -3.15 -12.45
CA LEU A 29 -7.64 -4.36 -13.14
C LEU A 29 -9.18 -4.45 -13.20
N TYR A 30 -9.86 -4.29 -12.06
CA TYR A 30 -11.32 -4.33 -12.00
C TYR A 30 -11.98 -3.26 -12.89
N PHE A 31 -11.55 -2.00 -12.75
CA PHE A 31 -12.18 -0.90 -13.50
C PHE A 31 -11.87 -0.96 -15.00
N SER A 32 -10.73 -1.53 -15.38
CA SER A 32 -10.43 -1.82 -16.79
C SER A 32 -11.37 -2.87 -17.37
N ALA A 33 -11.69 -3.93 -16.62
CA ALA A 33 -12.69 -4.91 -17.04
C ALA A 33 -14.09 -4.29 -17.18
N ALA A 34 -14.44 -3.39 -16.26
CA ALA A 34 -15.72 -2.68 -16.26
C ALA A 34 -15.82 -1.58 -17.33
N SER A 35 -14.73 -1.23 -18.03
CA SER A 35 -14.66 -0.09 -18.95
C SER A 35 -15.06 1.25 -18.29
N LEU A 36 -14.73 1.41 -17.01
CA LEU A 36 -15.06 2.57 -16.18
C LEU A 36 -13.79 3.10 -15.51
N PRO A 37 -12.87 3.77 -16.25
CA PRO A 37 -11.57 4.17 -15.71
C PRO A 37 -11.76 5.14 -14.52
N PRO A 38 -11.14 4.86 -13.36
CA PRO A 38 -11.25 5.72 -12.19
C PRO A 38 -10.16 6.80 -12.22
N LEU A 39 -10.32 7.82 -11.39
CA LEU A 39 -9.28 8.80 -11.09
C LEU A 39 -8.39 8.26 -9.97
N PHE A 40 -7.07 8.18 -10.19
CA PHE A 40 -6.11 7.74 -9.18
C PHE A 40 -5.45 8.93 -8.46
N PHE A 41 -5.32 8.82 -7.15
CA PHE A 41 -4.74 9.85 -6.30
C PHE A 41 -3.77 9.23 -5.27
N PRO A 42 -2.44 9.38 -5.45
CA PRO A 42 -1.47 8.92 -4.47
C PRO A 42 -1.54 9.79 -3.21
N ASN A 43 -1.71 9.15 -2.05
CA ASN A 43 -1.75 9.80 -0.74
C ASN A 43 -0.39 9.68 -0.03
N THR A 44 0.33 10.79 0.07
CA THR A 44 1.65 10.82 0.71
C THR A 44 1.57 10.88 2.24
N VAL A 45 2.56 10.34 2.94
CA VAL A 45 2.64 10.40 4.41
C VAL A 45 2.86 11.83 4.93
N TYR A 46 3.74 12.60 4.28
CA TYR A 46 4.19 13.91 4.78
C TYR A 46 3.29 15.08 4.36
N ASN A 47 2.50 14.88 3.30
CA ASN A 47 1.51 15.85 2.82
C ASN A 47 0.25 15.08 2.39
N PRO A 48 -0.54 14.57 3.36
CA PRO A 48 -1.70 13.76 3.06
C PRO A 48 -2.76 14.56 2.30
N LEU A 49 -3.52 13.85 1.46
CA LEU A 49 -4.61 14.42 0.69
C LEU A 49 -5.65 15.03 1.62
N ARG A 50 -6.16 16.18 1.20
CA ARG A 50 -7.32 16.83 1.77
C ARG A 50 -8.46 16.82 0.77
N THR A 51 -9.69 16.82 1.28
CA THR A 51 -10.90 16.80 0.47
C THR A 51 -11.04 18.02 -0.45
N ASP A 52 -10.50 19.17 -0.06
CA ASP A 52 -10.46 20.40 -0.86
C ASP A 52 -9.53 20.33 -2.08
N GLN A 53 -8.63 19.33 -2.11
CA GLN A 53 -7.74 19.05 -3.24
C GLN A 53 -8.35 18.08 -4.25
N LEU A 54 -9.50 17.47 -3.94
CA LEU A 54 -10.16 16.48 -4.77
C LEU A 54 -11.33 17.11 -5.54
N PRO A 55 -11.57 16.73 -6.81
CA PRO A 55 -12.71 17.21 -7.59
C PRO A 55 -14.00 16.50 -7.16
N LEU A 56 -14.38 16.55 -5.88
CA LEU A 56 -15.47 15.76 -5.28
C LEU A 56 -16.84 15.98 -5.94
N HIS A 57 -17.06 17.15 -6.55
CA HIS A 57 -18.26 17.44 -7.33
C HIS A 57 -18.40 16.55 -8.59
N GLN A 58 -17.30 15.98 -9.07
CA GLN A 58 -17.23 15.06 -10.22
C GLN A 58 -17.07 13.59 -9.77
N ILE A 59 -17.04 13.32 -8.47
CA ILE A 59 -16.80 11.99 -7.92
C ILE A 59 -18.10 11.43 -7.33
N ASP A 60 -18.39 10.17 -7.62
CA ASP A 60 -19.52 9.44 -7.05
C ASP A 60 -19.06 8.51 -5.93
N ASP A 61 -18.12 7.64 -6.23
CA ASP A 61 -17.57 6.67 -5.28
C ASP A 61 -16.10 6.94 -5.01
N VAL A 62 -15.68 6.77 -3.76
CA VAL A 62 -14.29 6.89 -3.32
C VAL A 62 -13.83 5.57 -2.71
N TYR A 63 -12.71 5.05 -3.20
CA TYR A 63 -11.98 3.96 -2.58
C TYR A 63 -10.75 4.52 -1.86
N LEU A 64 -10.60 4.17 -0.58
CA LEU A 64 -9.40 4.43 0.21
C LEU A 64 -8.66 3.11 0.40
N LEU A 65 -7.47 2.98 -0.19
CA LEU A 65 -6.70 1.74 -0.26
C LEU A 65 -5.40 1.85 0.54
N ASP A 66 -5.21 0.99 1.53
CA ASP A 66 -4.05 0.97 2.42
C ASP A 66 -3.94 2.24 3.31
N PHE A 67 -5.04 2.98 3.50
CA PHE A 67 -5.12 4.09 4.46
C PHE A 67 -6.56 4.53 4.75
N VAL A 68 -6.76 5.24 5.87
CA VAL A 68 -8.03 5.92 6.24
C VAL A 68 -7.93 7.45 6.18
N GLY A 69 -6.72 8.01 6.20
CA GLY A 69 -6.48 9.46 6.26
C GLY A 69 -6.47 10.03 7.68
N PRO A 70 -6.33 11.36 7.84
CA PRO A 70 -6.37 12.03 9.14
C PRO A 70 -7.78 12.04 9.75
N PHE A 71 -7.89 12.40 11.03
CA PHE A 71 -9.18 12.53 11.72
C PHE A 71 -10.11 13.51 11.00
N GLY A 72 -11.39 13.16 10.81
CA GLY A 72 -12.38 13.97 10.09
C GLY A 72 -12.37 13.81 8.56
N PHE A 73 -11.37 13.11 7.99
CA PHE A 73 -11.25 12.96 6.54
C PHE A 73 -12.35 12.11 5.92
N VAL A 74 -12.66 10.96 6.52
CA VAL A 74 -13.69 10.04 6.01
C VAL A 74 -15.08 10.65 6.17
N GLU A 75 -15.32 11.32 7.29
CA GLU A 75 -16.57 12.03 7.58
C GLU A 75 -16.82 13.10 6.53
N ASP A 76 -15.81 13.94 6.24
CA ASP A 76 -15.93 14.99 5.24
C ASP A 76 -16.09 14.43 3.82
N LEU A 77 -15.37 13.36 3.46
CA LEU A 77 -15.58 12.65 2.19
C LEU A 77 -17.02 12.13 2.07
N SER A 78 -17.48 11.39 3.08
CA SER A 78 -18.80 10.74 3.09
C SER A 78 -19.96 11.73 2.97
N SER A 79 -19.75 12.99 3.39
CA SER A 79 -20.75 14.06 3.25
C SER A 79 -20.87 14.61 1.81
N LYS A 80 -19.90 14.32 0.93
CA LYS A 80 -19.76 14.92 -0.41
C LYS A 80 -19.89 13.92 -1.56
N VAL A 81 -19.78 12.62 -1.28
CA VAL A 81 -19.81 11.54 -2.27
C VAL A 81 -20.88 10.51 -1.96
N ASN A 82 -21.27 9.71 -2.94
CA ASN A 82 -22.31 8.71 -2.79
C ASN A 82 -21.85 7.55 -1.91
N ARG A 83 -20.60 7.06 -2.08
CA ARG A 83 -20.04 5.97 -1.26
C ARG A 83 -18.56 6.16 -0.96
N VAL A 84 -18.16 5.75 0.23
CA VAL A 84 -16.76 5.59 0.61
C VAL A 84 -16.50 4.13 0.95
N ILE A 85 -15.51 3.52 0.30
CA ILE A 85 -15.09 2.13 0.53
C ILE A 85 -13.66 2.17 1.06
N ILE A 86 -13.44 1.62 2.24
CA ILE A 86 -12.14 1.59 2.91
C ILE A 86 -11.63 0.16 2.92
N LEU A 87 -10.46 -0.07 2.33
CA LEU A 87 -9.74 -1.34 2.35
C LEU A 87 -8.38 -1.09 3.03
N ASP A 88 -8.25 -1.48 4.30
CA ASP A 88 -7.07 -1.14 5.10
C ASP A 88 -6.71 -2.26 6.10
N HIS A 89 -5.45 -2.29 6.52
CA HIS A 89 -4.90 -3.27 7.46
C HIS A 89 -4.23 -2.62 8.69
N HIS A 90 -4.08 -1.30 8.71
CA HIS A 90 -3.42 -0.59 9.81
C HIS A 90 -4.22 -0.69 11.11
N LYS A 91 -3.54 -0.95 12.24
CA LYS A 91 -4.17 -0.90 13.57
C LYS A 91 -4.79 0.46 13.88
N THR A 92 -4.15 1.54 13.41
CA THR A 92 -4.66 2.91 13.56
C THR A 92 -5.96 3.15 12.80
N ALA A 93 -6.20 2.41 11.70
CA ALA A 93 -7.46 2.42 10.99
C ALA A 93 -8.57 1.82 11.85
N LEU A 94 -8.30 0.67 12.47
CA LEU A 94 -9.25 0.02 13.39
C LEU A 94 -9.62 0.95 14.56
N GLU A 95 -8.64 1.62 15.17
CA GLU A 95 -8.87 2.57 16.25
C GLU A 95 -9.75 3.75 15.79
N LYS A 96 -9.42 4.38 14.66
CA LYS A 96 -10.17 5.52 14.10
C LYS A 96 -11.58 5.15 13.68
N LEU A 97 -11.79 3.94 13.19
CA LEU A 97 -13.05 3.49 12.60
C LEU A 97 -13.93 2.70 13.58
N SER A 98 -13.48 2.49 14.81
CA SER A 98 -14.15 1.68 15.84
C SER A 98 -15.48 2.27 16.33
N ASP A 99 -15.68 3.58 16.20
CA ASP A 99 -16.95 4.23 16.51
C ASP A 99 -17.86 4.21 15.28
N GLU A 100 -18.67 3.16 15.15
CA GLU A 100 -19.64 3.02 14.05
C GLU A 100 -20.70 4.13 14.04
N SER A 101 -20.96 4.78 15.19
CA SER A 101 -21.95 5.87 15.27
C SER A 101 -21.46 7.18 14.64
N SER A 102 -20.17 7.28 14.35
CA SER A 102 -19.52 8.48 13.79
C SER A 102 -19.53 8.55 12.26
N PHE A 103 -19.99 7.50 11.55
CA PHE A 103 -19.95 7.45 10.07
C PHE A 103 -21.34 7.27 9.46
N GLY A 104 -21.57 7.85 8.28
CA GLY A 104 -22.81 7.66 7.53
C GLY A 104 -22.98 6.23 7.01
N GLU A 105 -24.23 5.85 6.71
CA GLU A 105 -24.57 4.53 6.11
C GLU A 105 -23.89 4.27 4.76
N ASN A 106 -23.29 5.29 4.15
CA ASN A 106 -22.58 5.22 2.88
C ASN A 106 -21.07 4.88 3.01
N VAL A 107 -20.59 4.52 4.20
CA VAL A 107 -19.20 4.11 4.43
C VAL A 107 -19.12 2.59 4.61
N THR A 108 -18.48 1.90 3.66
CA THR A 108 -18.14 0.47 3.75
C THR A 108 -16.70 0.31 4.22
N LYS A 109 -16.47 -0.56 5.21
CA LYS A 109 -15.13 -0.80 5.78
C LYS A 109 -14.77 -2.28 5.65
N VAL A 110 -13.60 -2.58 5.11
CA VAL A 110 -12.97 -3.90 5.11
C VAL A 110 -11.61 -3.75 5.76
N ILE A 111 -11.56 -4.08 7.06
CA ILE A 111 -10.35 -3.96 7.87
C ILE A 111 -9.86 -5.36 8.25
N ASP A 112 -8.62 -5.68 7.89
CA ASP A 112 -8.01 -6.98 8.21
C ASP A 112 -6.53 -6.83 8.56
N ILE A 113 -6.23 -6.84 9.85
CA ILE A 113 -4.87 -6.66 10.38
C ILE A 113 -3.93 -7.86 10.15
N GLN A 114 -4.42 -8.97 9.58
CA GLN A 114 -3.62 -10.18 9.30
C GLN A 114 -3.12 -10.27 7.85
N ARG A 115 -3.65 -9.39 6.99
CA ARG A 115 -3.32 -9.25 5.57
C ARG A 115 -2.72 -7.88 5.30
N SER A 116 -2.20 -7.66 4.11
CA SER A 116 -1.76 -6.33 3.66
C SER A 116 -2.88 -5.63 2.88
N GLY A 117 -2.83 -4.31 2.75
CA GLY A 117 -3.77 -3.53 1.94
C GLY A 117 -3.85 -4.03 0.50
N ALA A 118 -2.72 -4.45 -0.09
CA ALA A 118 -2.68 -5.05 -1.42
C ALA A 118 -3.53 -6.31 -1.53
N THR A 119 -3.39 -7.26 -0.60
CA THR A 119 -4.14 -8.53 -0.67
C THR A 119 -5.61 -8.36 -0.30
N ILE A 120 -5.95 -7.43 0.60
CA ILE A 120 -7.34 -7.05 0.86
C ILE A 120 -7.99 -6.49 -0.40
N ALA A 121 -7.34 -5.53 -1.07
CA ALA A 121 -7.83 -4.95 -2.31
C ALA A 121 -7.93 -5.98 -3.43
N PHE A 122 -6.92 -6.86 -3.57
CA PHE A 122 -6.94 -7.96 -4.54
C PHE A 122 -8.18 -8.83 -4.39
N ASP A 123 -8.44 -9.34 -3.18
CA ASP A 123 -9.57 -10.24 -2.94
C ASP A 123 -10.91 -9.52 -3.12
N TYR A 124 -11.00 -8.26 -2.65
CA TYR A 124 -12.20 -7.42 -2.80
C TYR A 124 -12.55 -7.20 -4.28
N PHE A 125 -11.61 -6.71 -5.08
CA PHE A 125 -11.86 -6.37 -6.48
C PHE A 125 -12.06 -7.62 -7.36
N LYS A 126 -11.37 -8.73 -7.05
CA LYS A 126 -11.60 -10.02 -7.72
C LYS A 126 -12.99 -10.57 -7.44
N GLN A 127 -13.43 -10.53 -6.18
CA GLN A 127 -14.78 -10.94 -5.79
C GLN A 127 -15.83 -10.06 -6.45
N LYS A 128 -15.62 -8.74 -6.43
CA LYS A 128 -16.50 -7.77 -7.08
C LYS A 128 -16.62 -8.03 -8.58
N LEU A 129 -15.50 -8.27 -9.27
CA LEU A 129 -15.48 -8.63 -10.69
C LEU A 129 -16.30 -9.89 -10.97
N THR A 130 -16.17 -10.90 -10.11
CA THR A 130 -16.90 -12.16 -10.23
C THR A 130 -18.40 -11.94 -10.04
N GLN A 131 -18.81 -11.16 -9.04
CA GLN A 131 -20.22 -10.85 -8.79
C GLN A 131 -20.85 -10.06 -9.95
N ASP A 132 -20.14 -9.04 -10.46
CA ASP A 132 -20.61 -8.22 -11.56
C ASP A 132 -20.72 -9.03 -12.87
N ALA A 133 -19.85 -10.03 -13.08
CA ALA A 133 -19.92 -10.96 -14.21
C ALA A 133 -21.14 -11.90 -14.14
N HIS A 134 -21.48 -12.44 -12.96
CA HIS A 134 -22.63 -13.34 -12.82
C HIS A 134 -23.99 -12.62 -13.00
N GLY A 135 -24.03 -11.29 -12.80
CA GLY A 135 -25.23 -10.47 -13.00
C GLY A 135 -25.51 -10.09 -14.45
N ASN A 136 -24.53 -10.16 -15.34
CA ASN A 136 -24.65 -9.82 -16.76
C ASN A 136 -24.39 -11.06 -17.62
N PHE A 137 -25.44 -11.64 -18.23
CA PHE A 137 -25.36 -12.86 -19.08
C PHE A 137 -24.46 -12.73 -20.33
N ASP A 138 -23.94 -11.53 -20.61
CA ASP A 138 -23.07 -11.23 -21.74
C ASP A 138 -21.62 -10.99 -21.25
N VAL A 139 -21.08 -11.94 -20.48
CA VAL A 139 -19.71 -11.91 -19.96
C VAL A 139 -18.73 -12.06 -21.13
N GLY A 140 -18.41 -10.94 -21.77
CA GLY A 140 -17.45 -10.89 -22.86
C GLY A 140 -16.05 -11.37 -22.46
N SER A 141 -15.23 -11.68 -23.45
CA SER A 141 -13.83 -12.15 -23.29
C SER A 141 -12.93 -11.29 -22.39
N SER A 142 -13.29 -10.02 -22.13
CA SER A 142 -12.54 -9.10 -21.29
C SER A 142 -12.53 -9.49 -19.80
N HIS A 143 -13.69 -9.88 -19.24
CA HIS A 143 -13.79 -10.24 -17.82
C HIS A 143 -12.95 -11.48 -17.49
N TYR A 144 -13.02 -12.50 -18.35
CA TYR A 144 -12.20 -13.72 -18.21
C TYR A 144 -10.71 -13.44 -18.32
N LYS A 145 -10.28 -12.54 -19.22
CA LYS A 145 -8.87 -12.12 -19.32
C LYS A 145 -8.39 -11.45 -18.04
N VAL A 146 -9.18 -10.53 -17.47
CA VAL A 146 -8.80 -9.84 -16.23
C VAL A 146 -8.82 -10.78 -15.03
N LEU A 147 -9.78 -11.72 -14.93
CA LEU A 147 -9.75 -12.75 -13.89
C LEU A 147 -8.49 -13.61 -13.99
N ASN A 148 -8.07 -13.99 -15.19
CA ASN A 148 -6.80 -14.71 -15.38
C ASN A 148 -5.59 -13.87 -14.95
N GLU A 149 -5.61 -12.55 -15.16
CA GLU A 149 -4.55 -11.66 -14.68
C GLU A 149 -4.53 -11.58 -13.14
N PHE A 150 -5.69 -11.54 -12.47
CA PHE A 150 -5.74 -11.70 -11.02
C PHE A 150 -5.07 -13.02 -10.60
N GLU A 151 -5.44 -14.15 -11.20
CA GLU A 151 -4.82 -15.44 -10.84
C GLU A 151 -3.31 -15.48 -11.11
N ARG A 152 -2.85 -14.93 -12.24
CA ARG A 152 -1.41 -14.82 -12.58
C ARG A 152 -0.66 -14.04 -11.50
N MET A 153 -1.25 -12.95 -11.01
CA MET A 153 -0.61 -12.04 -10.06
C MET A 153 -0.71 -12.49 -8.60
N ARG A 154 -1.58 -13.46 -8.27
CA ARG A 154 -1.82 -13.94 -6.88
C ARG A 154 -0.53 -14.22 -6.13
N ARG A 155 0.42 -14.92 -6.77
CA ARG A 155 1.68 -15.27 -6.13
C ARG A 155 2.53 -14.05 -5.81
N LEU A 156 2.57 -13.05 -6.69
CA LEU A 156 3.30 -11.82 -6.42
C LEU A 156 2.67 -11.03 -5.26
N TYR A 157 1.34 -10.95 -5.19
CA TYR A 157 0.64 -10.32 -4.06
C TYR A 157 0.95 -11.00 -2.72
N GLU A 158 1.10 -12.33 -2.68
CA GLU A 158 1.55 -13.05 -1.47
C GLU A 158 2.95 -12.63 -1.03
N TYR A 159 3.86 -12.38 -1.96
CA TYR A 159 5.21 -11.87 -1.64
C TYR A 159 5.20 -10.41 -1.19
N ILE A 160 4.31 -9.58 -1.76
CA ILE A 160 4.12 -8.20 -1.29
C ILE A 160 3.61 -8.21 0.15
N GLU A 161 2.58 -9.01 0.47
CA GLU A 161 2.07 -9.16 1.84
C GLU A 161 3.13 -9.70 2.80
N ASP A 162 3.90 -10.72 2.40
CA ASP A 162 4.93 -11.33 3.24
C ASP A 162 6.03 -10.34 3.63
N GLY A 163 6.37 -9.41 2.73
CA GLY A 163 7.30 -8.31 3.00
C GLY A 163 6.70 -7.16 3.80
N ASP A 164 5.46 -6.76 3.46
CA ASP A 164 4.74 -5.69 4.15
C ASP A 164 4.52 -6.01 5.64
N LEU A 165 4.12 -7.25 5.94
CA LEU A 165 3.90 -7.73 7.31
C LEU A 165 5.18 -8.20 8.01
N TRP A 166 6.35 -8.04 7.37
CA TRP A 166 7.66 -8.50 7.89
C TRP A 166 7.69 -9.99 8.28
N LYS A 167 6.87 -10.82 7.63
CA LYS A 167 6.76 -12.27 7.91
C LYS A 167 8.00 -13.02 7.42
N TRP A 168 8.47 -12.69 6.22
CA TRP A 168 9.62 -13.34 5.54
C TRP A 168 9.49 -14.88 5.47
N SER A 169 8.27 -15.38 5.37
CA SER A 169 7.95 -16.80 5.44
C SER A 169 8.06 -17.51 4.08
N LEU A 170 7.98 -16.75 2.98
CA LEU A 170 8.05 -17.32 1.63
C LEU A 170 9.51 -17.51 1.18
N PRO A 171 9.78 -18.53 0.33
CA PRO A 171 11.12 -18.76 -0.20
C PRO A 171 11.68 -17.54 -0.92
N ASN A 172 12.89 -17.11 -0.57
CA ASN A 172 13.55 -15.94 -1.15
C ASN A 172 12.77 -14.62 -1.02
N SER A 173 11.84 -14.49 -0.07
CA SER A 173 11.00 -13.29 0.08
C SER A 173 11.81 -12.00 0.28
N LYS A 174 12.85 -12.04 1.13
CA LYS A 174 13.78 -10.93 1.31
C LYS A 174 14.51 -10.56 0.01
N ALA A 175 14.88 -11.55 -0.81
CA ALA A 175 15.51 -11.29 -2.09
C ALA A 175 14.53 -10.67 -3.08
N LEU A 176 13.31 -11.20 -3.19
CA LEU A 176 12.27 -10.58 -4.02
C LEU A 176 12.00 -9.14 -3.61
N SER A 177 11.78 -8.88 -2.32
CA SER A 177 11.55 -7.53 -1.78
C SER A 177 12.73 -6.60 -2.08
N SER A 178 13.97 -7.06 -1.84
CA SER A 178 15.18 -6.30 -2.14
C SER A 178 15.31 -5.98 -3.64
N GLY A 179 15.12 -6.97 -4.51
CA GLY A 179 15.23 -6.80 -5.96
C GLY A 179 14.10 -5.98 -6.56
N PHE A 180 12.90 -6.03 -5.95
CA PHE A 180 11.79 -5.15 -6.30
C PHE A 180 12.12 -3.69 -5.96
N LYS A 181 12.62 -3.42 -4.75
CA LYS A 181 13.11 -2.08 -4.37
C LYS A 181 14.18 -1.57 -5.33
N ASP A 182 15.09 -2.43 -5.79
CA ASP A 182 16.15 -2.06 -6.74
C ASP A 182 15.62 -1.58 -8.10
N LEU A 183 14.36 -1.89 -8.46
CA LEU A 183 13.74 -1.39 -9.70
C LEU A 183 13.46 0.12 -9.63
N ASN A 184 13.42 0.72 -8.44
CA ASN A 184 13.15 2.14 -8.24
C ASN A 184 11.91 2.62 -9.01
N ILE A 185 10.84 1.82 -8.98
CA ILE A 185 9.58 2.18 -9.62
C ILE A 185 8.95 3.34 -8.86
N GLU A 186 8.60 4.39 -9.58
CA GLU A 186 7.82 5.51 -9.07
C GLU A 186 6.34 5.09 -8.95
N TYR A 187 5.79 5.14 -7.74
CA TYR A 187 4.42 4.68 -7.44
C TYR A 187 3.38 5.80 -7.52
N ASP A 188 3.77 7.04 -7.76
CA ASP A 188 2.83 8.13 -8.01
C ASP A 188 2.31 8.05 -9.46
N THR A 189 1.02 7.78 -9.65
CA THR A 189 0.41 7.68 -10.99
C THR A 189 0.46 8.99 -11.79
N LEU A 190 0.61 10.14 -11.13
CA LEU A 190 0.77 11.44 -11.78
C LEU A 190 2.18 11.64 -12.31
N LEU A 191 3.19 11.05 -11.64
CA LEU A 191 4.60 11.09 -12.07
C LEU A 191 4.95 9.92 -13.00
N ASN A 192 4.27 8.78 -12.85
CA ASN A 192 4.47 7.57 -13.62
C ASN A 192 3.15 7.05 -14.22
N PRO A 193 2.76 7.52 -15.42
CA PRO A 193 1.53 7.09 -16.07
C PRO A 193 1.54 5.62 -16.50
N ASN A 194 2.71 4.97 -16.56
CA ASN A 194 2.86 3.56 -16.93
C ASN A 194 3.00 2.64 -15.70
N LEU A 195 2.69 3.13 -14.49
CA LEU A 195 2.86 2.37 -13.25
C LEU A 195 2.23 0.98 -13.34
N PHE A 196 0.95 0.89 -13.71
CA PHE A 196 0.25 -0.39 -13.72
C PHE A 196 0.81 -1.37 -14.75
N ASP A 197 1.20 -0.89 -15.94
CA ASP A 197 1.87 -1.72 -16.95
C ASP A 197 3.22 -2.25 -16.43
N GLN A 198 4.00 -1.40 -15.75
CA GLN A 198 5.26 -1.81 -15.13
C GLN A 198 5.03 -2.88 -14.06
N LEU A 199 4.07 -2.69 -13.16
CA LEU A 199 3.75 -3.67 -12.12
C LEU A 199 3.23 -5.00 -12.70
N LEU A 200 2.43 -4.96 -13.76
CA LEU A 200 1.95 -6.17 -14.45
C LEU A 200 3.06 -6.89 -15.21
N SER A 201 4.10 -6.18 -15.64
CA SER A 201 5.26 -6.74 -16.35
C SER A 201 6.31 -7.37 -15.42
N LEU A 202 6.14 -7.28 -14.10
CA LEU A 202 7.10 -7.81 -13.14
C LEU A 202 7.27 -9.32 -13.28
N ASP A 203 8.53 -9.74 -13.25
CA ASP A 203 8.92 -11.14 -13.22
C ASP A 203 9.60 -11.49 -11.89
N MET A 204 9.04 -12.47 -11.17
CA MET A 204 9.52 -12.84 -9.84
C MET A 204 10.93 -13.42 -9.87
N GLU A 205 11.28 -14.21 -10.88
CA GLU A 205 12.60 -14.83 -10.98
C GLU A 205 13.70 -13.78 -11.17
N THR A 206 13.43 -12.79 -12.02
CA THR A 206 14.30 -11.64 -12.24
C THR A 206 14.48 -10.81 -10.97
N MET A 207 13.38 -10.51 -10.26
CA MET A 207 13.45 -9.78 -8.97
C MET A 207 14.25 -10.55 -7.92
N ILE A 208 14.00 -11.85 -7.78
CA ILE A 208 14.74 -12.71 -6.83
C ILE A 208 16.23 -12.73 -7.20
N SER A 209 16.58 -12.98 -8.47
CA SER A 209 17.96 -13.07 -8.92
C SER A 209 18.72 -11.76 -8.68
N ARG A 210 18.07 -10.63 -8.97
CA ARG A 210 18.62 -9.30 -8.71
C ARG A 210 18.82 -9.05 -7.21
N GLY A 211 17.83 -9.39 -6.40
CA GLY A 211 17.91 -9.25 -4.96
C GLY A 211 19.00 -10.10 -4.33
N ILE A 212 19.17 -11.36 -4.77
CA ILE A 212 20.27 -12.22 -4.33
C ILE A 212 21.63 -11.56 -4.62
N ALA A 213 21.79 -10.95 -5.80
CA ALA A 213 23.02 -10.29 -6.18
C ALA A 213 23.32 -9.03 -5.34
N SER A 214 22.29 -8.27 -4.92
CA SER A 214 22.47 -7.02 -4.17
C SER A 214 22.47 -7.17 -2.65
N LEU A 215 21.86 -8.23 -2.10
CA LEU A 215 21.63 -8.41 -0.67
C LEU A 215 22.92 -8.39 0.17
N ALA A 216 23.97 -9.10 -0.26
CA ALA A 216 25.22 -9.17 0.50
C ALA A 216 25.89 -7.79 0.63
N HIS A 217 25.84 -6.98 -0.44
CA HIS A 217 26.38 -5.63 -0.41
C HIS A 217 25.56 -4.71 0.50
N LYS A 218 24.22 -4.74 0.40
CA LYS A 218 23.33 -3.97 1.28
C LYS A 218 23.50 -4.34 2.76
N GLN A 219 23.63 -5.63 3.06
CA GLN A 219 23.87 -6.10 4.42
C GLN A 219 25.19 -5.57 4.97
N LYS A 220 26.26 -5.54 4.16
CA LYS A 220 27.53 -4.92 4.56
C LYS A 220 27.37 -3.43 4.89
N LEU A 221 26.64 -2.68 4.07
CA LEU A 221 26.37 -1.25 4.33
C LEU A 221 25.61 -1.06 5.65
N ILE A 222 24.63 -1.92 5.93
CA ILE A 222 23.89 -1.92 7.20
C ILE A 222 24.84 -2.22 8.37
N GLU A 223 25.69 -3.23 8.25
CA GLU A 223 26.66 -3.60 9.30
C GLU A 223 27.66 -2.47 9.59
N ASP A 224 28.18 -1.84 8.54
CA ASP A 224 29.09 -0.68 8.65
C ASP A 224 28.40 0.49 9.38
N ALA A 225 27.13 0.77 9.06
CA ALA A 225 26.35 1.79 9.76
C ALA A 225 26.07 1.40 11.21
N LEU A 226 25.62 0.16 11.46
CA LEU A 226 25.37 -0.34 12.81
C LEU A 226 26.63 -0.28 13.67
N TYR A 227 27.82 -0.52 13.11
CA TYR A 227 29.07 -0.41 13.86
C TYR A 227 29.30 1.01 14.42
N GLN A 228 28.87 2.05 13.68
CA GLN A 228 28.94 3.46 14.08
C GLN A 228 27.78 3.89 15.01
N SER A 229 26.91 2.98 15.43
CA SER A 229 25.76 3.34 16.25
C SER A 229 26.17 3.81 17.66
N TYR A 230 25.44 4.80 18.18
CA TYR A 230 25.71 5.44 19.46
C TYR A 230 24.44 5.51 20.32
N SER A 231 24.61 5.60 21.64
CA SER A 231 23.45 5.66 22.55
C SER A 231 22.90 7.07 22.69
N ILE A 232 21.58 7.21 22.53
CA ILE A 232 20.84 8.44 22.79
C ILE A 232 19.87 8.28 23.97
N THR A 233 19.43 9.40 24.51
CA THR A 233 18.41 9.47 25.56
C THR A 233 17.15 10.12 25.01
N LEU A 234 16.00 9.46 25.16
CA LEU A 234 14.73 9.93 24.62
C LEU A 234 13.96 10.77 25.66
N GLY A 235 13.46 11.93 25.25
CA GLY A 235 12.65 12.81 26.10
C GLY A 235 13.34 13.26 27.39
N GLY A 236 14.65 13.54 27.33
CA GLY A 236 15.44 13.91 28.51
C GLY A 236 15.59 12.80 29.56
N GLY A 237 15.24 11.55 29.22
CA GLY A 237 15.32 10.38 30.10
C GLY A 237 13.96 9.74 30.34
N ALA A 238 12.86 10.46 30.09
CA ALA A 238 11.50 9.99 30.36
C ALA A 238 11.13 8.71 29.59
N PHE A 239 11.72 8.49 28.41
CA PHE A 239 11.39 7.34 27.56
C PHE A 239 12.52 6.31 27.45
N GLY A 240 13.57 6.45 28.25
CA GLY A 240 14.73 5.55 28.28
C GLY A 240 15.84 5.90 27.28
N ARG A 241 16.70 4.91 27.01
CA ARG A 241 17.85 5.03 26.11
C ARG A 241 17.76 3.98 25.01
N CYS A 242 18.23 4.32 23.82
CA CYS A 242 18.32 3.41 22.69
C CYS A 242 19.57 3.71 21.86
N LEU A 243 19.85 2.88 20.85
CA LEU A 243 20.88 3.20 19.85
C LEU A 243 20.28 4.07 18.74
N ALA A 244 21.11 4.94 18.20
CA ALA A 244 20.88 5.74 17.00
C ALA A 244 22.09 5.61 16.06
N VAL A 245 21.89 5.93 14.79
CA VAL A 245 22.93 5.94 13.77
C VAL A 245 22.57 6.98 12.72
N ASP A 246 23.58 7.68 12.22
CA ASP A 246 23.41 8.60 11.09
C ASP A 246 23.48 7.78 9.79
N ALA A 247 22.42 7.81 8.99
CA ALA A 247 22.23 6.87 7.88
C ALA A 247 21.82 7.54 6.56
N ASP A 248 22.10 8.84 6.41
CA ASP A 248 21.69 9.62 5.23
C ASP A 248 22.20 9.02 3.91
N SER A 249 23.40 8.43 3.93
CA SER A 249 24.02 7.80 2.75
C SER A 249 23.40 6.47 2.33
N ILE A 250 22.56 5.87 3.17
CA ILE A 250 21.89 4.57 2.94
C ILE A 250 20.40 4.65 3.30
N SER A 251 19.78 5.81 3.11
CA SER A 251 18.39 6.11 3.47
C SER A 251 17.36 5.18 2.81
N GLU A 252 17.72 4.53 1.70
CA GLU A 252 16.95 3.50 1.02
C GLU A 252 16.88 2.18 1.81
N LEU A 253 17.83 1.93 2.71
CA LEU A 253 17.90 0.77 3.60
C LEU A 253 17.34 1.06 5.00
N ARG A 254 16.69 2.21 5.20
CA ARG A 254 16.25 2.68 6.52
C ARG A 254 15.39 1.66 7.28
N SER A 255 14.54 0.90 6.59
CA SER A 255 13.64 -0.05 7.25
C SER A 255 14.41 -1.26 7.78
N GLU A 256 15.28 -1.84 6.95
CA GLU A 256 16.16 -2.94 7.33
C GLU A 256 17.17 -2.52 8.40
N LEU A 257 17.77 -1.33 8.26
CA LEU A 257 18.68 -0.76 9.25
C LEU A 257 17.98 -0.51 10.58
N GLY A 258 16.80 0.12 10.57
CA GLY A 258 16.01 0.40 11.76
C GLY A 258 15.67 -0.87 12.54
N HIS A 259 15.23 -1.92 11.84
CA HIS A 259 14.92 -3.21 12.46
C HIS A 259 16.17 -3.85 13.13
N GLN A 260 17.31 -3.85 12.45
CA GLN A 260 18.55 -4.39 13.02
C GLN A 260 19.09 -3.51 14.16
N LEU A 261 18.91 -2.18 14.09
CA LEU A 261 19.30 -1.24 15.14
C LEU A 261 18.45 -1.42 16.41
N ALA A 262 17.14 -1.65 16.26
CA ALA A 262 16.25 -1.96 17.36
C ALA A 262 16.67 -3.27 18.06
N THR A 263 16.96 -4.31 17.27
CA THR A 263 17.49 -5.60 17.78
C THR A 263 18.82 -5.41 18.51
N LYS A 264 19.76 -4.63 17.93
CA LYS A 264 21.05 -4.32 18.57
C LYS A 264 20.87 -3.54 19.88
N SER A 265 19.90 -2.62 19.94
CA SER A 265 19.56 -1.89 21.15
C SER A 265 19.07 -2.83 22.25
N GLN A 266 18.14 -3.73 21.93
CA GLN A 266 17.63 -4.75 22.85
C GLN A 266 18.75 -5.63 23.42
N ASN A 267 19.63 -6.14 22.54
CA ASN A 267 20.77 -6.98 22.93
C ASN A 267 21.79 -6.24 23.82
N SER A 268 21.75 -4.90 23.82
CA SER A 268 22.59 -4.04 24.66
C SER A 268 21.88 -3.63 25.97
N ASN A 269 20.75 -4.25 26.31
CA ASN A 269 19.86 -3.87 27.43
C ASN A 269 19.36 -2.42 27.34
N LEU A 270 19.20 -1.92 26.13
CA LEU A 270 18.58 -0.63 25.83
C LEU A 270 17.17 -0.86 25.28
N ARG A 271 16.36 0.20 25.27
CA ARG A 271 15.02 0.17 24.71
C ARG A 271 15.06 -0.14 23.20
N GLU A 272 14.14 -1.00 22.76
CA GLU A 272 13.78 -1.14 21.35
C GLU A 272 13.07 0.12 20.86
N VAL A 273 13.53 0.66 19.74
CA VAL A 273 12.97 1.85 19.09
C VAL A 273 12.01 1.41 18.01
#